data_AF-A0A6M3JBZ7-F1
#
_entry.id   AF-A0A6M3JBZ7-F1
#
_cell.length_a   1.000
_cell.length_b   1.000
_cell.length_c   1.000
_cell.angle_alpha   90.00
_cell.angle_beta   90.00
_cell.angle_gamma   90.00
#
_symmetry.space_group_name_H-M   'P 1'
#
loop_
_entity.id
_entity.type
_entity.pdbx_description
1 polymer ?
#
loop_
_entity_poly.entity_id
_entity_poly.type
_entity_poly.pdbx_seq_one_letter_code
_entity_poly.pdbx_strand_id
1 'polypeptide(L)'
;MKLSIRFVKAHGVLKDERIVLKVLEDVDVGDYMLADTTYIAEGEISNELRHTFWIPNKEVEKDDLVVIYTKSGNDSTKLNKSGTKTHFFYWGLGRTIWNQDEDSAALFLIGNWSSKKV
;
A
#
# COMPACT_ATOMS: atom_id res chain seq x y z
N MET A 1 11.51 1.11 -9.43
CA MET A 1 10.91 0.40 -8.27
C MET A 1 10.32 -0.91 -8.78
N LYS A 2 10.27 -1.97 -7.95
CA LYS A 2 9.69 -3.26 -8.34
C LYS A 2 8.19 -3.38 -8.05
N LEU A 3 7.65 -2.46 -7.25
CA LEU A 3 6.22 -2.23 -7.05
C LEU A 3 5.82 -0.87 -7.63
N SER A 4 4.58 -0.78 -8.10
CA SER A 4 3.97 0.48 -8.55
C SER A 4 2.56 0.61 -8.02
N ILE A 5 2.17 1.82 -7.62
CA ILE A 5 0.77 2.13 -7.31
C ILE A 5 0.00 2.10 -8.61
N ARG A 6 -0.98 1.18 -8.72
CA ARG A 6 -1.86 1.11 -9.88
C ARG A 6 -3.09 2.00 -9.70
N PHE A 7 -3.66 2.00 -8.50
CA PHE A 7 -4.78 2.87 -8.13
C PHE A 7 -5.06 2.84 -6.62
N VAL A 8 -5.63 3.94 -6.13
CA VAL A 8 -6.46 3.98 -4.91
C VAL A 8 -7.91 3.80 -5.34
N LYS A 9 -8.66 2.91 -4.67
CA LYS A 9 -10.05 2.57 -5.03
C LYS A 9 -10.96 2.75 -3.84
N ALA A 10 -12.19 3.18 -4.13
CA ALA A 10 -13.24 3.40 -3.14
C ALA A 10 -12.77 4.30 -1.98
N HIS A 11 -12.01 5.33 -2.33
CA HIS A 11 -11.53 6.35 -1.39
C HIS A 11 -12.73 6.98 -0.65
N GLY A 12 -12.61 7.18 0.65
CA GLY A 12 -13.71 7.64 1.50
C GLY A 12 -14.80 6.60 1.81
N VAL A 13 -14.69 5.35 1.34
CA VAL A 13 -15.64 4.25 1.65
C VAL A 13 -14.97 3.20 2.52
N LEU A 14 -15.15 3.28 3.85
CA LEU A 14 -14.46 2.44 4.85
C LEU A 14 -14.48 0.93 4.54
N LYS A 15 -15.60 0.42 4.03
CA LYS A 15 -15.74 -1.02 3.77
C LYS A 15 -14.80 -1.51 2.66
N ASP A 16 -14.51 -0.65 1.68
CA ASP A 16 -13.93 -1.04 0.40
C ASP A 16 -12.67 -0.25 0.02
N GLU A 17 -12.33 0.80 0.77
CA GLU A 17 -11.15 1.63 0.54
C GLU A 17 -9.88 0.77 0.59
N ARG A 18 -9.10 0.88 -0.49
CA ARG A 18 -7.88 0.11 -0.68
C ARG A 18 -6.95 0.75 -1.68
N ILE A 19 -5.68 0.42 -1.54
CA ILE A 19 -4.68 0.64 -2.57
C ILE A 19 -4.36 -0.68 -3.27
N VAL A 20 -4.11 -0.61 -4.57
CA VAL A 20 -3.68 -1.75 -5.36
C VAL A 20 -2.35 -1.45 -6.00
N LEU A 21 -1.38 -2.29 -5.67
CA LEU A 21 -0.05 -2.26 -6.24
C LEU A 21 0.08 -3.36 -7.30
N LYS A 22 0.80 -3.05 -8.36
CA LYS A 22 1.23 -4.03 -9.37
C LYS A 22 2.68 -4.41 -9.10
N VAL A 23 2.93 -5.73 -9.08
CA VAL A 23 4.28 -6.29 -9.02
C VAL A 23 4.89 -6.29 -10.42
N LEU A 24 5.99 -5.55 -10.59
CA LEU A 24 6.69 -5.40 -11.86
C LEU A 24 7.83 -6.41 -12.02
N GLU A 25 8.40 -6.86 -10.90
CA GLU A 25 9.48 -7.85 -10.78
C GLU A 25 9.36 -8.56 -9.43
N ASP A 26 9.89 -9.79 -9.35
CA ASP A 26 9.94 -10.57 -8.10
C ASP A 26 10.61 -9.77 -6.97
N VAL A 27 9.92 -9.73 -5.82
CA VAL A 27 10.29 -8.87 -4.69
C VAL A 27 9.65 -9.34 -3.38
N ASP A 28 10.27 -9.02 -2.24
CA ASP A 28 9.58 -9.04 -0.95
C ASP A 28 8.88 -7.69 -0.74
N VAL A 29 7.55 -7.73 -0.60
CA VAL A 29 6.77 -6.49 -0.38
C VAL A 29 7.03 -5.87 0.98
N GLY A 30 7.62 -6.61 1.92
CA GLY A 30 8.03 -6.12 3.23
C GLY A 30 9.11 -5.03 3.18
N ASP A 31 9.83 -4.95 2.06
CA ASP A 31 10.79 -3.88 1.77
C ASP A 31 10.09 -2.55 1.39
N TYR A 32 8.78 -2.45 1.52
CA TYR A 32 8.02 -1.26 1.14
C TYR A 32 7.14 -0.74 2.28
N MET A 33 7.00 0.59 2.29
CA MET A 33 6.10 1.31 3.19
C MET A 33 5.15 2.18 2.38
N LEU A 34 3.90 2.30 2.83
CA LEU A 34 2.94 3.28 2.33
C LEU A 34 2.78 4.43 3.30
N ALA A 35 2.44 5.60 2.78
CA ALA A 35 1.94 6.71 3.57
C ALA A 35 0.79 7.42 2.85
N ASP A 36 -0.06 8.02 3.66
CA ASP A 36 -0.93 9.12 3.27
C ASP A 36 -0.12 10.42 3.25
N THR A 37 -0.31 11.22 2.20
CA THR A 37 0.35 12.50 2.02
C THR A 37 -0.57 13.47 1.30
N THR A 38 -0.34 14.77 1.48
CA THR A 38 -1.03 15.79 0.69
C THR A 38 -0.43 15.88 -0.71
N TYR A 39 -1.28 15.85 -1.73
CA TYR A 39 -0.93 16.13 -3.11
C TYR A 39 -0.50 17.59 -3.26
N ILE A 40 0.71 17.80 -3.76
CA ILE A 40 1.23 19.13 -4.10
C ILE A 40 1.28 19.26 -5.61
N ALA A 41 2.06 18.38 -6.24
CA ALA A 41 2.22 18.28 -7.68
C ALA A 41 2.67 16.85 -8.05
N GLU A 42 2.63 16.52 -9.33
CA GLU A 42 3.15 15.25 -9.82
C GLU A 42 4.66 15.11 -9.53
N GLY A 43 5.05 14.02 -8.88
CA GLY A 43 6.44 13.73 -8.53
C GLY A 43 6.95 14.45 -7.27
N GLU A 44 6.13 15.30 -6.64
CA GLU A 44 6.45 15.94 -5.37
C GLU A 44 5.77 15.23 -4.21
N ILE A 45 6.42 15.27 -3.04
CA ILE A 45 5.87 14.71 -1.80
C ILE A 45 5.78 15.77 -0.73
N SER A 46 4.62 15.87 -0.07
CA SER A 46 4.45 16.74 1.09
C SER A 46 5.26 16.20 2.27
N ASN A 47 5.74 17.11 3.12
CA ASN A 47 6.33 16.76 4.41
C ASN A 47 5.26 16.30 5.43
N GLU A 48 3.98 16.48 5.12
CA GLU A 48 2.87 15.91 5.89
C GLU A 48 2.67 14.44 5.51
N LEU A 49 3.51 13.57 6.08
CA LEU A 49 3.36 12.12 5.99
C LEU A 49 2.58 11.60 7.20
N ARG A 50 1.37 11.12 6.95
CA ARG A 50 0.47 10.58 7.96
C ARG A 50 0.16 9.14 7.64
N HIS A 51 -0.45 8.43 8.60
CA HIS A 51 -0.97 7.09 8.43
C HIS A 51 0.01 6.22 7.62
N THR A 52 1.07 5.72 8.25
CA THR A 52 2.07 4.88 7.57
C THR A 52 1.75 3.40 7.71
N PHE A 53 1.93 2.62 6.64
CA PHE A 53 1.79 1.16 6.66
C PHE A 53 3.10 0.51 6.30
N TRP A 54 3.58 -0.36 7.18
CA TRP A 54 4.65 -1.28 6.86
C TRP A 54 4.00 -2.53 6.31
N ILE A 55 4.23 -2.83 5.04
CA ILE A 55 3.63 -4.01 4.43
C ILE A 55 4.28 -5.23 5.10
N PRO A 56 3.52 -6.24 5.55
CA PRO A 56 4.10 -7.46 6.09
C PRO A 56 4.96 -8.19 5.07
N ASN A 57 6.07 -8.80 5.53
CA ASN A 57 6.98 -9.55 4.65
C ASN A 57 6.25 -10.65 3.88
N LYS A 58 6.42 -10.63 2.57
CA LYS A 58 5.86 -11.61 1.64
C LYS A 58 6.57 -11.53 0.31
N GLU A 59 7.24 -12.62 -0.06
CA GLU A 59 7.70 -12.80 -1.44
C GLU A 59 6.50 -12.89 -2.40
N VAL A 60 6.54 -12.08 -3.45
CA VAL A 60 5.54 -12.03 -4.52
C VAL A 60 6.22 -12.07 -5.88
N GLU A 61 5.53 -12.63 -6.86
CA GLU A 61 6.07 -12.86 -8.20
C GLU A 61 5.67 -11.72 -9.14
N LYS A 62 6.49 -11.49 -10.17
CA LYS A 62 6.15 -10.59 -11.26
C LYS A 62 4.74 -10.87 -11.77
N ASP A 63 4.04 -9.79 -12.05
CA ASP A 63 2.66 -9.76 -12.50
C ASP A 63 1.56 -10.03 -11.45
N ASP A 64 1.92 -10.39 -10.22
CA ASP A 64 0.97 -10.46 -9.11
C ASP A 64 0.38 -9.08 -8.77
N LEU A 65 -0.71 -9.12 -7.99
CA LEU A 65 -1.32 -7.94 -7.40
C LEU A 65 -1.18 -7.97 -5.88
N VAL A 66 -0.92 -6.80 -5.31
CA VAL A 66 -0.95 -6.58 -3.87
C VAL A 66 -2.08 -5.61 -3.59
N VAL A 67 -3.05 -6.01 -2.78
CA VAL A 67 -4.23 -5.23 -2.42
C VAL A 67 -4.20 -4.99 -0.93
N ILE A 68 -4.16 -3.73 -0.53
CA ILE A 68 -4.06 -3.35 0.87
C ILE A 68 -5.32 -2.56 1.21
N TYR A 69 -6.18 -3.15 2.04
CA TYR A 69 -7.36 -2.47 2.57
C TYR A 69 -6.98 -1.61 3.77
N THR A 70 -7.60 -0.44 3.89
CA THR A 70 -7.35 0.45 5.05
C THR A 70 -8.00 -0.09 6.33
N LYS A 71 -9.10 -0.83 6.20
CA LYS A 71 -9.81 -1.47 7.32
C LYS A 71 -9.06 -2.65 7.95
N SER A 72 -9.58 -3.15 9.07
CA SER A 72 -9.21 -4.44 9.66
C SER A 72 -9.66 -5.64 8.82
N GLY A 73 -8.89 -6.72 8.91
CA GLY A 73 -9.16 -8.00 8.28
C GLY A 73 -8.02 -8.97 8.51
N ASN A 74 -8.07 -10.12 7.82
CA ASN A 74 -7.04 -11.14 7.88
C ASN A 74 -6.38 -11.28 6.52
N ASP A 75 -5.05 -11.21 6.52
CA ASP A 75 -4.25 -11.33 5.31
C ASP A 75 -4.53 -12.66 4.61
N SER A 76 -4.53 -12.64 3.29
CA SER A 76 -4.81 -13.83 2.49
C SER A 76 -4.17 -13.75 1.11
N THR A 77 -4.15 -14.87 0.40
CA THR A 77 -3.67 -14.92 -0.99
C THR A 77 -4.67 -15.71 -1.80
N LYS A 78 -4.97 -15.21 -3.00
CA LYS A 78 -5.89 -15.85 -3.94
C LYS A 78 -5.18 -16.13 -5.26
N LEU A 79 -5.29 -17.35 -5.76
CA LEU A 79 -4.89 -17.69 -7.12
C LEU A 79 -5.92 -17.16 -8.13
N ASN A 80 -5.47 -16.43 -9.14
CA ASN A 80 -6.30 -15.90 -10.21
C ASN A 80 -6.40 -16.92 -11.35
N LYS A 81 -7.45 -16.81 -12.18
CA LYS A 81 -7.63 -17.68 -13.37
C LYS A 81 -6.48 -17.58 -14.38
N SER A 82 -5.74 -16.47 -14.38
CA SER A 82 -4.57 -16.22 -15.21
C SER A 82 -3.29 -16.90 -14.71
N GLY A 83 -3.31 -17.57 -13.54
CA GLY A 83 -2.13 -18.18 -12.91
C GLY A 83 -1.38 -17.25 -11.95
N THR A 84 -1.52 -15.92 -12.08
CA THR A 84 -1.01 -14.93 -11.10
C THR A 84 -1.74 -15.03 -9.76
N LYS A 85 -1.18 -14.46 -8.69
CA LYS A 85 -1.78 -14.34 -7.36
C LYS A 85 -2.22 -12.90 -7.07
N THR A 86 -3.21 -12.79 -6.19
CA THR A 86 -3.56 -11.54 -5.52
C THR A 86 -3.33 -11.72 -4.02
N HIS A 87 -2.45 -10.91 -3.45
CA HIS A 87 -2.14 -10.87 -2.03
C HIS A 87 -2.94 -9.76 -1.37
N PHE A 88 -3.66 -10.09 -0.31
CA PHE A 88 -4.49 -9.16 0.43
C PHE A 88 -3.86 -8.89 1.80
N PHE A 89 -3.69 -7.62 2.12
CA PHE A 89 -3.25 -7.15 3.43
C PHE A 89 -4.26 -6.16 4.00
N TYR A 90 -4.22 -5.99 5.32
CA TYR A 90 -5.15 -5.13 6.04
C TYR A 90 -4.39 -4.20 7.00
N TRP A 91 -4.58 -2.90 6.80
CA TRP A 91 -3.94 -1.86 7.60
C TRP A 91 -4.50 -1.78 9.02
N GLY A 92 -5.71 -2.29 9.25
CA GLY A 92 -6.28 -2.36 10.59
C GLY A 92 -6.82 -1.02 11.11
N LEU A 93 -7.07 -0.04 10.25
CA LEU A 93 -7.62 1.24 10.66
C LEU A 93 -9.15 1.15 10.78
N GLY A 94 -9.70 1.86 11.77
CA GLY A 94 -11.15 2.03 11.94
C GLY A 94 -11.73 3.20 11.12
N ARG A 95 -10.96 3.76 10.19
CA ARG A 95 -11.30 4.97 9.41
C ARG A 95 -10.73 4.88 8.00
N THR A 96 -11.29 5.68 7.11
CA THR A 96 -10.74 5.91 5.78
C THR A 96 -9.55 6.86 5.86
N ILE A 97 -8.67 6.76 4.88
CA ILE A 97 -7.45 7.55 4.80
C ILE A 97 -7.59 8.64 3.72
N TRP A 98 -8.00 8.27 2.51
CA TRP A 98 -8.10 9.18 1.37
C TRP A 98 -9.53 9.70 1.25
N ASN A 99 -9.89 10.67 2.07
CA ASN A 99 -11.24 11.23 2.14
C ASN A 99 -11.31 12.74 1.91
N GLN A 100 -10.18 13.37 1.58
CA GLN A 100 -10.06 14.75 1.15
C GLN A 100 -9.57 14.82 -0.30
N ASP A 101 -9.94 15.88 -1.01
CA ASP A 101 -9.65 16.04 -2.44
C ASP A 101 -8.14 16.10 -2.76
N GLU A 102 -7.34 16.51 -1.78
CA GLU A 102 -5.89 16.62 -1.90
C GLU A 102 -5.14 15.40 -1.35
N ASP A 103 -5.82 14.34 -0.90
CA ASP A 103 -5.10 13.18 -0.36
C ASP A 103 -4.43 12.37 -1.49
N SER A 104 -3.21 11.91 -1.22
CA SER A 104 -2.38 11.13 -2.15
C SER A 104 -1.75 9.95 -1.43
N ALA A 105 -1.44 8.91 -2.20
CA ALA A 105 -0.74 7.73 -1.71
C ALA A 105 0.73 7.78 -2.12
N ALA A 106 1.64 7.68 -1.14
CA ALA A 106 3.06 7.55 -1.38
C ALA A 106 3.50 6.10 -1.12
N LEU A 107 4.36 5.57 -2.01
CA LEU A 107 5.00 4.27 -1.86
C LEU A 107 6.52 4.47 -1.75
N PHE A 108 7.09 3.96 -0.68
CA PHE A 108 8.52 4.02 -0.41
C PHE A 108 9.13 2.63 -0.53
N LEU A 109 10.27 2.53 -1.21
CA LEU A 109 11.19 1.41 -1.02
C LEU A 109 12.05 1.73 0.20
N ILE A 110 11.96 0.92 1.25
CA ILE A 110 12.72 1.09 2.48
C ILE A 110 13.95 0.17 2.45
N GLY A 111 15.14 0.75 2.64
CA GLY A 111 16.40 -0.01 2.63
C GLY A 111 16.85 -0.42 4.03
N ASN A 112 17.20 0.57 4.85
CA ASN A 112 17.61 0.37 6.24
C ASN A 112 16.91 1.38 7.13
N TRP A 113 16.58 0.99 8.36
CA TRP A 113 15.90 1.84 9.32
C TRP A 113 16.34 1.50 10.74
N SER A 114 16.17 2.46 11.65
CA SER A 114 16.39 2.28 13.08
C SER A 114 15.40 3.13 13.86
N SER A 115 14.96 2.64 15.02
CA SER A 115 14.14 3.42 15.95
C SER A 115 14.81 3.46 17.32
N LYS A 116 14.54 4.53 18.08
CA LYS A 116 15.05 4.70 19.44
C LYS A 116 13.91 5.15 20.33
N LYS A 117 13.80 4.49 21.49
CA LYS A 117 12.85 4.90 22.53
C LYS A 117 13.29 6.24 23.12
N VAL A 118 12.32 7.14 23.34
CA VAL A 118 12.49 8.40 24.08
C VAL A 118 12.34 8.12 25.58
#